data_AF-A0A497RWR7-F1
#
_entry.id   AF-A0A497RWR7-F1
#
_cell.length_a   1.000
_cell.length_b   1.000
_cell.length_c   1.000
_cell.angle_alpha   90.00
_cell.angle_beta   90.00
_cell.angle_gamma   90.00
#
_symmetry.space_group_name_H-M   'P 1'
#
loop_
_entity.id
_entity.type
_entity.pdbx_description
1 polymer ?
#
loop_
_entity_poly.entity_id
_entity_poly.type
_entity_poly.pdbx_seq_one_letter_code
_entity_poly.pdbx_strand_id
1 'polypeptide(L)' 'MRIAVLNKDRCKPKECNYLCYRICPRVKTGKETIII' A
#
# COMPACT_ATOMS: atom_id res chain seq x y z
N MET A 1 17.52 -6.35 0.71
CA MET A 1 16.43 -5.48 0.23
C MET A 1 15.18 -6.35 0.09
N ARG A 2 14.03 -5.96 0.69
CA ARG A 2 12.76 -6.71 0.58
C ARG A 2 11.73 -5.82 -0.12
N ILE A 3 10.98 -6.37 -1.07
CA ILE A 3 9.97 -5.65 -1.86
C ILE A 3 8.65 -6.41 -1.72
N ALA A 4 7.56 -5.70 -1.45
CA ALA A 4 6.21 -6.25 -1.50
C ALA A 4 5.59 -5.94 -2.85
N VAL A 5 4.95 -6.94 -3.47
CA VAL A 5 4.28 -6.79 -4.77
C VAL A 5 2.79 -7.08 -4.58
N LEU A 6 1.94 -6.27 -5.21
CA LEU A 6 0.49 -6.47 -5.22
C LEU A 6 0.07 -7.09 -6.54
N ASN A 7 -0.77 -8.13 -6.47
CA ASN A 7 -1.48 -8.62 -7.64
C ASN A 7 -2.63 -7.64 -7.96
N LYS A 8 -2.55 -6.96 -9.10
CA LYS A 8 -3.52 -5.92 -9.49
C LYS A 8 -4.90 -6.48 -9.81
N ASP A 9 -4.99 -7.70 -10.32
CA ASP A 9 -6.27 -8.34 -10.68
C ASP A 9 -7.12 -8.62 -9.43
N ARG A 10 -6.45 -8.87 -8.29
CA ARG A 10 -7.10 -9.08 -6.99
C ARG A 10 -7.21 -7.81 -6.16
N CYS A 11 -6.50 -6.74 -6.53
CA CYS A 11 -6.49 -5.49 -5.78
C CYS A 11 -7.74 -4.69 -6.09
N LYS A 12 -8.50 -4.32 -5.06
CA LYS A 12 -9.73 -3.55 -5.20
C LYS A 12 -9.70 -2.27 -4.35
N PRO A 13 -9.00 -1.21 -4.82
CA PRO A 13 -8.80 0.01 -4.04
C PRO A 13 -10.10 0.71 -3.64
N LYS A 14 -11.12 0.66 -4.52
CA LYS A 14 -12.45 1.23 -4.26
C LYS A 14 -13.19 0.53 -3.12
N GLU A 15 -12.97 -0.77 -2.93
CA GLU A 15 -13.62 -1.54 -1.85
C GLU A 15 -12.87 -1.38 -0.52
N CYS A 16 -11.52 -1.32 -0.53
CA CYS A 16 -10.72 -1.26 0.69
C CYS A 16 -10.29 0.15 1.11
N ASN A 17 -10.55 1.17 0.28
CA ASN A 17 -10.16 2.57 0.51
C ASN A 17 -8.66 2.71 0.82
N TYR A 18 -7.80 2.12 -0.01
CA TYR A 18 -6.33 2.15 0.13
C TYR A 18 -5.85 1.77 1.53
N LEU A 19 -6.42 0.72 2.12
CA LEU A 19 -6.07 0.27 3.48
C LEU A 19 -4.57 0.05 3.64
N CYS A 20 -3.91 -0.55 2.64
CA CYS A 20 -2.47 -0.77 2.64
C CYS A 20 -1.67 0.53 2.84
N TYR A 21 -2.07 1.64 2.21
CA TYR A 21 -1.45 2.94 2.39
C TYR A 21 -1.74 3.51 3.78
N ARG A 22 -3.02 3.53 4.19
CA ARG A 22 -3.46 4.11 5.46
C ARG A 22 -2.88 3.42 6.68
N ILE A 23 -2.66 2.10 6.63
CA ILE A 23 -2.18 1.32 7.76
C ILE A 23 -0.67 1.09 7.74
N CYS A 24 0.00 1.28 6.60
CA CYS A 24 1.43 0.99 6.49
C CYS A 24 2.24 1.84 7.48
N PRO A 25 2.98 1.22 8.42
CA PRO A 25 3.73 1.96 9.43
C PRO A 25 4.79 2.86 8.79
N ARG A 26 5.42 2.40 7.69
CA ARG A 26 6.44 3.17 6.98
C ARG A 26 5.89 4.46 6.36
N VAL A 27 4.70 4.38 5.76
CA VAL A 27 3.99 5.54 5.19
C VAL A 27 3.61 6.51 6.29
N LYS A 28 3.10 6.01 7.43
CA LYS A 28 2.78 6.86 8.59
C LYS A 28 3.99 7.57 9.19
N THR A 29 5.18 6.96 9.12
CA THR A 29 6.45 7.60 9.53
C THR A 29 6.94 8.62 8.48
N GLY A 30 6.19 8.89 7.42
CA GLY A 30 6.54 9.85 6.37
C GLY A 30 7.52 9.31 5.33
N LYS A 31 7.76 7.99 5.29
CA LYS A 31 8.59 7.40 4.23
C LYS A 31 7.76 7.09 2.98
N GLU A 32 8.25 7.54 1.84
CA GLU A 32 7.72 7.19 0.52
C GLU A 32 7.98 5.70 0.25
N THR A 33 6.99 4.87 0.58
CA THR A 33 7.09 3.40 0.51
C THR A 33 6.09 2.80 -0.48
N ILE A 34 4.97 3.50 -0.72
CA ILE A 34 3.92 3.11 -1.66
C ILE A 34 3.66 4.33 -2.53
N ILE A 35 3.95 4.22 -3.83
CA ILE A 35 3.59 5.19 -4.85
C ILE A 35 2.31 4.66 -5.49
N ILE A 36 1.22 5.44 -5.41
CA ILE A 36 -0.10 5.06 -5.93
C ILE A 36 -0.19 5.42 -7.41
#